data_AF-A0A8S3I227-F1
#
_entry.id   AF-A0A8S3I227-F1
#
_cell.length_a   1.000
_cell.length_b   1.000
_cell.length_c   1.000
_cell.angle_alpha   90.00
_cell.angle_beta   90.00
_cell.angle_gamma   90.00
#
_symmetry.space_group_name_H-M   'P 1'
#
loop_
_entity.id
_entity.type
_entity.pdbx_description
1 polymer ?
#
loop_
_entity_poly.entity_id
_entity_poly.type
_entity_poly.pdbx_seq_one_letter_code
_entity_poly.pdbx_strand_id
1 'polypeptide(L)' 'KVSSPPTLLPYQPGPSSHYLEHIRSGRKMLEEQEESDTNASIHGNWTIENAKGRLHQYLQKSNLPQEYKYTASGPDNLR' A
#
# COMPACT_ATOMS: atom_id res chain seq x y z
N LYS A 1 -48.42 13.82 19.50
CA LYS A 1 -47.16 13.07 19.64
C LYS A 1 -46.02 14.07 19.45
N VAL A 2 -45.37 14.48 20.53
CA VAL A 2 -44.27 15.46 20.47
C VAL A 2 -42.98 14.68 20.21
N SER A 3 -42.29 14.93 19.10
CA SER A 3 -41.02 14.28 18.78
C SER A 3 -39.90 14.91 19.61
N SER A 4 -39.17 14.10 20.37
CA SER A 4 -38.01 14.52 21.15
C SER A 4 -36.93 15.18 20.27
N PRO A 5 -36.21 16.21 20.78
CA PRO A 5 -35.12 16.85 20.03
C PRO A 5 -33.95 15.88 19.81
N PRO A 6 -33.18 16.05 18.72
CA PRO A 6 -32.04 15.19 18.41
C PRO A 6 -30.95 15.35 19.49
N THR A 7 -30.58 14.24 20.12
CA THR A 7 -29.48 14.19 21.09
C THR A 7 -28.17 14.52 20.39
N LEU A 8 -27.57 15.67 20.67
CA LEU A 8 -26.22 16.00 20.24
C LEU A 8 -25.23 15.14 21.02
N LEU A 9 -24.50 14.27 20.33
CA LEU A 9 -23.43 13.49 20.95
C LEU A 9 -22.27 14.41 21.34
N PRO A 10 -21.63 14.20 22.51
CA PRO A 10 -20.48 15.00 22.93
C PRO A 10 -19.31 14.83 21.95
N TYR A 11 -18.68 15.95 21.58
CA TYR A 11 -17.49 15.96 20.72
C TYR A 11 -16.39 15.09 21.33
N GLN A 12 -15.97 14.06 20.62
CA GLN A 12 -14.79 13.26 20.94
C GLN A 12 -13.61 13.84 20.16
N PRO A 13 -12.57 14.38 20.83
CA PRO A 13 -11.37 14.84 20.14
C PRO A 13 -10.75 13.66 19.37
N GLY A 14 -10.40 13.91 18.12
CA GLY A 14 -9.78 12.92 17.25
C GLY A 14 -8.43 12.41 17.80
N PRO A 15 -7.84 11.40 17.15
CA PRO A 15 -6.55 10.86 17.55
C PRO A 15 -5.49 11.96 17.69
N SER A 16 -4.61 11.84 18.69
CA SER A 16 -3.52 12.80 18.94
C SER A 16 -2.69 13.07 17.67
N SER A 17 -2.28 14.32 17.44
CA SER A 17 -1.44 14.70 16.31
C SER A 17 -0.18 13.83 16.20
N HIS A 18 0.42 13.48 17.34
CA HIS A 18 1.60 12.63 17.43
C HIS A 18 1.34 11.20 16.94
N TYR A 19 0.13 10.67 17.17
CA TYR A 19 -0.27 9.34 16.70
C TYR A 19 -0.43 9.31 15.17
N LEU A 20 -1.05 10.35 14.59
CA LEU A 20 -1.20 10.47 13.14
C LEU A 20 0.16 10.60 12.43
N GLU A 21 1.09 11.31 13.04
CA GLU A 21 2.47 11.43 12.55
C GLU A 21 3.20 10.09 12.59
N HIS A 22 3.08 9.34 13.69
CA HIS A 22 3.70 8.02 13.82
C HIS A 22 3.22 7.03 12.74
N ILE A 23 1.91 7.02 12.45
CA ILE A 23 1.35 6.18 11.37
C ILE A 23 1.91 6.60 10.00
N ARG A 24 1.96 7.90 9.73
CA ARG A 24 2.47 8.42 8.46
C ARG A 24 3.94 8.06 8.27
N SER A 25 4.75 8.26 9.31
CA SER A 25 6.17 7.94 9.30
C SER A 25 6.39 6.44 9.14
N GLY A 26 5.63 5.60 9.85
CA GLY A 26 5.70 4.14 9.70
C GLY A 26 5.37 3.68 8.28
N ARG A 27 4.34 4.26 7.63
CA ARG A 27 4.02 3.94 6.23
C ARG A 27 5.14 4.34 5.27
N LYS A 28 5.71 5.54 5.44
CA LYS A 28 6.82 6.03 4.62
C LYS A 28 8.07 5.15 4.74
N MET A 29 8.39 4.71 5.96
CA MET A 29 9.50 3.79 6.20
C MET A 29 9.28 2.43 5.53
N LEU A 30 8.04 1.91 5.56
CA LEU A 30 7.70 0.67 4.87
C LEU A 30 7.85 0.81 3.35
N GLU A 31 7.34 1.89 2.77
CA GLU A 31 7.49 2.18 1.33
C GLU A 31 8.98 2.25 0.94
N GLU A 32 9.79 3.00 1.68
CA GLU A 32 11.23 3.13 1.44
C GLU A 32 11.99 1.80 1.62
N GLN A 33 11.55 0.93 2.54
CA GLN A 33 12.12 -0.40 2.70
C GLN A 33 11.72 -1.36 1.59
N GLU A 34 10.48 -1.28 1.08
CA GLU A 34 10.01 -2.08 -0.05
C GLU A 34 10.72 -1.70 -1.36
N GLU A 35 11.12 -0.44 -1.52
CA GLU A 35 11.88 0.05 -2.67
C GLU A 35 13.38 -0.34 -2.61
N SER A 36 13.89 -0.68 -1.43
CA SER A 36 15.31 -1.00 -1.22
C SER A 36 15.66 -2.43 -1.65
N ASP A 37 16.09 -2.58 -2.90
CA ASP A 37 16.51 -3.88 -3.45
C ASP A 37 17.98 -4.21 -3.11
N THR A 38 18.21 -4.64 -1.87
CA THR A 38 19.56 -4.91 -1.31
C THR A 38 20.31 -6.07 -1.95
N ASN A 39 19.63 -6.95 -2.71
CA ASN A 39 20.22 -8.15 -3.31
C ASN A 39 20.25 -8.12 -4.86
N ALA A 40 19.98 -6.97 -5.48
CA ALA A 40 19.97 -6.82 -6.93
C ALA A 40 21.25 -7.36 -7.62
N SER A 41 22.41 -7.24 -6.97
CA SER A 41 23.70 -7.71 -7.50
C SER A 41 23.74 -9.23 -7.73
N ILE A 42 23.09 -10.04 -6.90
CA ILE A 42 23.06 -11.51 -7.08
C ILE A 42 22.04 -11.95 -8.15
N HIS A 43 21.12 -11.07 -8.53
CA HIS A 43 20.11 -11.33 -9.56
C HIS A 43 20.49 -10.79 -10.93
N GLY A 44 21.71 -10.27 -11.10
CA GLY A 44 22.16 -9.68 -12.37
C GLY A 44 21.71 -8.23 -12.55
N ASN A 45 21.72 -7.46 -11.47
CA ASN A 45 21.27 -6.07 -11.38
C ASN A 45 19.79 -5.89 -11.72
N TRP A 46 18.96 -6.89 -11.48
CA TRP A 46 17.51 -6.75 -11.55
C TRP A 46 17.01 -6.09 -10.27
N THR A 47 16.21 -5.04 -10.42
CA THR A 47 15.59 -4.28 -9.33
C THR A 47 14.09 -4.24 -9.53
N ILE A 48 13.30 -4.04 -8.46
CA ILE A 48 11.84 -3.84 -8.56
C ILE A 48 11.48 -2.78 -9.63
N GLU A 49 12.25 -1.70 -9.71
CA GLU A 49 12.07 -0.62 -10.68
C GLU A 49 12.31 -1.06 -12.14
N ASN A 50 13.36 -1.85 -12.39
CA ASN A 50 13.73 -2.25 -13.75
C ASN A 50 13.02 -3.53 -14.23
N ALA A 51 12.62 -4.39 -13.30
CA ALA A 51 12.08 -5.71 -13.58
C ALA A 51 10.73 -5.62 -14.30
N LYS A 52 9.86 -4.70 -13.86
CA LYS A 52 8.55 -4.48 -14.48
C LYS A 52 8.67 -4.07 -15.95
N GLY A 53 9.56 -3.12 -16.25
CA GLY A 53 9.77 -2.65 -17.63
C GLY A 53 10.31 -3.74 -18.55
N ARG A 54 11.28 -4.51 -18.08
CA ARG A 54 11.85 -5.64 -18.84
C ARG A 54 10.86 -6.79 -19.03
N LEU A 55 10.03 -7.10 -18.03
CA LEU A 55 8.93 -8.06 -18.16
C LEU A 55 7.93 -7.61 -19.23
N HIS A 56 7.57 -6.33 -19.22
CA HIS A 56 6.63 -5.76 -20.21
C HIS A 56 7.16 -5.90 -21.64
N GLN A 57 8.45 -5.59 -21.86
CA GLN A 57 9.11 -5.79 -23.15
C GLN A 57 9.10 -7.26 -23.60
N TYR A 58 9.29 -8.20 -22.66
CA TYR A 58 9.24 -9.62 -22.96
C TYR A 58 7.83 -10.06 -23.37
N LEU A 59 6.81 -9.72 -22.58
CA LEU A 59 5.41 -10.09 -22.85
C LEU A 59 4.93 -9.57 -24.21
N GLN A 60 5.33 -8.35 -24.57
CA GLN A 60 5.05 -7.76 -25.88
C GLN A 60 5.72 -8.55 -27.03
N LYS A 61 6.99 -8.94 -26.87
CA LYS A 61 7.71 -9.72 -27.89
C LYS A 61 7.16 -11.13 -28.05
N SER A 62 6.69 -11.75 -26.97
CA SER A 62 6.18 -13.13 -26.96
C SER A 62 4.68 -13.25 -27.22
N ASN A 63 3.97 -12.13 -27.45
CA ASN A 63 2.50 -12.08 -27.56
C ASN A 63 1.76 -12.78 -26.42
N LEU A 64 2.30 -12.68 -25.20
CA LEU A 64 1.67 -13.26 -24.02
C LEU A 64 0.74 -12.24 -23.35
N PRO A 65 -0.42 -12.68 -22.80
CA PRO A 65 -1.32 -11.79 -22.10
C PRO A 65 -0.67 -11.30 -20.81
N GLN A 66 -0.77 -10.00 -20.54
CA GLN A 66 -0.39 -9.43 -19.26
C GLN A 66 -1.56 -9.52 -18.29
N GLU A 67 -1.60 -10.60 -17.51
CA GLU A 67 -2.58 -10.77 -16.44
C GLU A 67 -1.88 -10.77 -15.08
N TYR A 68 -2.25 -9.80 -14.23
CA TYR A 68 -1.87 -9.80 -12.82
C TYR A 68 -3.06 -10.27 -11.99
N LYS A 69 -2.88 -11.36 -11.24
CA LYS A 69 -3.90 -11.86 -10.32
C LYS A 69 -3.65 -11.29 -8.93
N TYR A 70 -4.41 -10.26 -8.57
CA TYR A 70 -4.35 -9.68 -7.24
C TYR A 70 -5.20 -10.50 -6.27
N THR A 71 -4.58 -10.93 -5.17
CA THR A 71 -5.29 -11.57 -4.06
C THR A 71 -5.13 -10.68 -2.84
N ALA A 72 -6.24 -10.30 -2.22
CA ALA A 72 -6.17 -9.60 -0.95
C ALA A 72 -5.77 -10.60 0.12
N SER A 73 -4.67 -10.30 0.80
CA SER A 73 -4.16 -11.09 1.92
C SER A 73 -4.22 -10.25 3.18
N GLY A 74 -4.74 -10.84 4.26
CA GLY A 74 -4.89 -10.18 5.55
C GLY A 74 -6.33 -10.24 6.10
N PRO A 75 -6.52 -10.04 7.41
CA PRO A 75 -7.84 -9.89 8.00
C PRO A 75 -8.58 -8.71 7.36
N ASP A 76 -9.92 -8.78 7.25
CA ASP A 76 -10.74 -7.70 6.65
C ASP A 76 -10.53 -6.33 7.33
N ASN A 77 -10.06 -6.31 8.57
CA ASN A 77 -9.72 -5.10 9.33
C ASN A 77 -8.45 -4.37 8.86
N LEU A 78 -7.68 -4.96 7.93
CA LEU A 78 -6.47 -4.38 7.33
C LEU A 78 -6.66 -4.07 5.83
N ARG A 79 -7.88 -4.20 5.31
CA ARG A 79 -8.20 -3.90 3.91
C ARG A 79 -8.66 -2.45 3.74
#